data_AF-A0A0P0X854-F1
#
_entry.id   AF-A0A0P0X854-F1
#
_cell.length_a   1.000
_cell.length_b   1.000
_cell.length_c   1.000
_cell.angle_alpha   90.00
_cell.angle_beta   90.00
_cell.angle_gamma   90.00
#
_symmetry.space_group_name_H-M   'P 1'
#
loop_
_entity.id
_entity.type
_entity.pdbx_description
1 polymer ?
#
loop_
_entity_poly.entity_id
_entity_poly.type
_entity_poly.pdbx_seq_one_letter_code
_entity_poly.pdbx_strand_id
1 'polypeptide(L)'
;IEVLPGASEDDHLVESKEPIEFKAESDAQQIQLIGTAYTVADELLPAAVSKFFDIQTEKKRIGGTGEGLGSGSIYSIEYKEWKRSLQHSLDKLRDHFCLQYVLSFIYLEGKSRLDARMYLELKTDDLLWECDPSPSLPFQALFVKLRQLASVAGDVLLGKEKIQKVLLSRLTETVVMWLSNEQEFWDVFEDQSIQLRPSGLQQLILDMHFVVEIAVCGRYPHRPVQQLVSVIITRAIAAFSVRNVDPQSSLPEDEWFLDMAKVAINKQLGTSGSESELEEPVVVHDEISDSEESSISSPSTIGSEDSFASANNDDLETPVYFTDPEA
;
A
#
# COMPACT_ATOMS: atom_id res chain seq x y z
N ILE A 1 -77.46 3.99 -2.28
CA ILE A 1 -77.49 5.11 -1.32
C ILE A 1 -76.05 5.62 -1.27
N GLU A 2 -75.68 6.46 -2.25
CA GLU A 2 -75.61 7.94 -2.14
C GLU A 2 -74.29 8.32 -1.41
N VAL A 3 -73.34 9.12 -1.94
CA VAL A 3 -73.44 10.39 -2.68
C VAL A 3 -72.15 10.64 -3.51
N LEU A 4 -72.27 11.27 -4.69
CA LEU A 4 -71.21 11.95 -5.51
C LEU A 4 -71.34 13.49 -5.28
N PRO A 5 -70.54 14.41 -5.90
CA PRO A 5 -69.08 14.68 -5.94
C PRO A 5 -68.77 16.18 -5.62
N GLY A 6 -67.50 16.64 -5.72
CA GLY A 6 -67.15 18.08 -5.80
C GLY A 6 -65.62 18.32 -5.74
N ALA A 7 -64.96 18.59 -6.88
CA ALA A 7 -64.44 19.91 -7.33
C ALA A 7 -63.35 20.48 -6.40
N SER A 8 -62.08 20.60 -6.78
CA SER A 8 -61.50 21.61 -7.68
C SER A 8 -59.98 21.40 -7.59
N GLU A 9 -59.29 21.06 -8.68
CA GLU A 9 -58.29 21.89 -9.38
C GLU A 9 -57.23 22.57 -8.52
N ASP A 10 -55.98 22.27 -8.89
CA ASP A 10 -54.69 22.88 -8.54
C ASP A 10 -54.24 22.84 -7.07
N ASP A 11 -53.29 21.94 -6.80
CA ASP A 11 -52.03 22.44 -6.26
C ASP A 11 -50.88 21.53 -6.68
N HIS A 12 -49.97 22.11 -7.46
CA HIS A 12 -48.62 21.67 -7.80
C HIS A 12 -48.25 20.23 -7.39
N LEU A 13 -48.31 19.31 -8.36
CA LEU A 13 -47.37 18.20 -8.39
C LEU A 13 -45.98 18.80 -8.53
N VAL A 14 -45.39 19.15 -7.39
CA VAL A 14 -43.94 19.25 -7.24
C VAL A 14 -43.46 17.85 -7.60
N GLU A 15 -43.09 17.69 -8.86
CA GLU A 15 -42.26 16.61 -9.35
C GLU A 15 -41.04 16.61 -8.42
N SER A 16 -41.12 15.81 -7.36
CA SER A 16 -40.01 15.58 -6.45
C SER A 16 -38.98 14.86 -7.31
N LYS A 17 -38.13 15.64 -7.98
CA LYS A 17 -36.91 15.19 -8.60
C LYS A 17 -36.27 14.26 -7.59
N GLU A 18 -36.31 12.96 -7.87
CA GLU A 18 -35.55 12.00 -7.10
C GLU A 18 -34.13 12.58 -6.99
N PRO A 19 -33.55 12.63 -5.78
CA PRO A 19 -32.22 13.16 -5.63
C PRO A 19 -31.32 12.34 -6.54
N ILE A 20 -30.77 12.98 -7.57
CA ILE A 20 -29.81 12.35 -8.47
C ILE A 20 -28.67 11.89 -7.57
N GLU A 21 -28.60 10.57 -7.36
CA GLU A 21 -27.58 9.97 -6.51
C GLU A 21 -26.25 10.06 -7.26
N PHE A 22 -25.49 11.13 -6.96
CA PHE A 22 -24.15 11.28 -7.50
C PHE A 22 -23.22 10.29 -6.80
N LYS A 23 -23.19 9.07 -7.31
CA LYS A 23 -22.31 8.01 -6.82
C LYS A 23 -20.95 8.07 -7.53
N ALA A 24 -19.88 8.08 -6.74
CA ALA A 24 -18.52 7.94 -7.26
C ALA A 24 -18.22 6.45 -7.46
N GLU A 25 -18.25 5.99 -8.72
CA GLU A 25 -18.12 4.58 -9.07
C GLU A 25 -16.70 4.19 -9.51
N SER A 26 -16.01 5.10 -10.20
CA SER A 26 -14.64 4.85 -10.68
C SER A 26 -13.57 5.30 -9.68
N ASP A 27 -12.40 4.65 -9.71
CA ASP A 27 -11.22 5.01 -8.93
C ASP A 27 -10.90 6.50 -9.04
N ALA A 28 -10.95 7.06 -10.26
CA ALA A 28 -10.70 8.47 -10.50
C ALA A 28 -11.68 9.39 -9.77
N GLN A 29 -12.99 9.09 -9.84
CA GLN A 29 -14.02 9.87 -9.14
C GLN A 29 -13.88 9.77 -7.63
N GLN A 30 -13.59 8.58 -7.09
CA GLN A 30 -13.43 8.36 -5.65
C GLN A 30 -12.18 9.07 -5.12
N ILE A 31 -11.04 8.95 -5.81
CA ILE A 31 -9.80 9.63 -5.42
C ILE A 31 -9.95 11.15 -5.57
N GLN A 32 -10.62 11.64 -6.62
CA GLN A 32 -10.92 13.05 -6.79
C GLN A 32 -11.79 13.57 -5.63
N LEU A 33 -12.81 12.83 -5.21
CA LEU A 33 -13.66 13.20 -4.07
C LEU A 33 -12.83 13.34 -2.78
N ILE A 34 -11.93 12.39 -2.50
CA ILE A 34 -10.98 12.47 -1.38
C ILE A 34 -10.09 13.72 -1.50
N GLY A 35 -9.55 13.96 -2.70
CA GLY A 35 -8.70 15.12 -2.98
C GLY A 35 -9.41 16.46 -2.79
N THR A 36 -10.66 16.55 -3.20
CA THR A 36 -11.52 17.72 -2.99
C THR A 36 -11.80 17.92 -1.50
N ALA A 37 -12.18 16.85 -0.79
CA ALA A 37 -12.43 16.91 0.65
C ALA A 37 -11.18 17.37 1.43
N TYR A 38 -9.99 16.90 1.04
CA TYR A 38 -8.73 17.35 1.62
C TYR A 38 -8.50 18.84 1.38
N THR A 39 -8.65 19.34 0.15
CA THR A 39 -8.47 20.76 -0.16
C THR A 39 -9.47 21.65 0.59
N VAL A 40 -10.71 21.19 0.77
CA VAL A 40 -11.67 21.91 1.60
C VAL A 40 -11.17 21.99 3.05
N ALA A 41 -10.66 20.89 3.60
CA ALA A 41 -10.23 20.80 4.99
C ALA A 41 -8.95 21.56 5.30
N ASP A 42 -7.93 21.43 4.45
CA ASP A 42 -6.56 21.86 4.75
C ASP A 42 -6.19 23.19 4.09
N GLU A 43 -6.89 23.59 3.01
CA GLU A 43 -6.59 24.82 2.27
C GLU A 43 -7.73 25.85 2.39
N LEU A 44 -8.94 25.49 1.96
CA LEU A 44 -10.04 26.44 1.80
C LEU A 44 -10.61 26.89 3.15
N LEU A 45 -10.84 25.96 4.07
CA LEU A 45 -11.38 26.28 5.39
C LEU A 45 -10.44 27.22 6.17
N PRO A 46 -9.13 26.93 6.32
CA PRO A 46 -8.21 27.86 6.95
C PRO A 46 -8.15 29.23 6.25
N ALA A 47 -8.10 29.25 4.91
CA ALA A 47 -8.04 30.50 4.15
C ALA A 47 -9.30 31.37 4.32
N ALA A 48 -10.49 30.76 4.33
CA ALA A 48 -11.75 31.46 4.55
C ALA A 48 -11.83 32.05 5.95
N VAL A 49 -11.40 31.29 6.95
CA VAL A 49 -11.38 31.71 8.36
C VAL A 49 -10.40 32.85 8.59
N SER A 50 -9.18 32.77 8.03
CA SER A 50 -8.19 33.85 8.09
C SER A 50 -8.75 35.15 7.48
N LYS A 51 -9.33 35.08 6.27
CA LYS A 51 -9.95 36.25 5.62
C LYS A 51 -11.08 36.85 6.46
N PHE A 52 -11.88 36.01 7.11
CA PHE A 52 -12.96 36.48 7.98
C PHE A 52 -12.41 37.21 9.21
N PHE A 53 -11.37 36.67 9.86
CA PHE A 53 -10.71 37.33 10.99
C PHE A 53 -10.08 38.67 10.58
N ASP A 54 -9.42 38.75 9.43
CA ASP A 54 -8.84 39.99 8.92
C ASP A 54 -9.92 41.07 8.72
N ILE A 55 -11.06 40.71 8.11
CA ILE A 55 -12.19 41.63 7.92
C ILE A 55 -12.75 42.11 9.27
N GLN A 56 -12.87 41.23 10.26
CA GLN A 56 -13.40 41.59 11.58
C GLN A 56 -12.44 42.48 12.37
N THR A 57 -11.14 42.26 12.26
CA THR A 57 -10.14 43.13 12.89
C THR A 57 -10.13 44.53 12.26
N GLU A 58 -10.30 44.64 10.93
CA GLU A 58 -10.39 45.92 10.24
C GLU A 58 -11.66 46.69 10.62
N LYS A 59 -12.82 46.01 10.69
CA LYS A 59 -14.07 46.62 11.17
C LYS A 59 -13.96 47.15 12.60
N LYS A 60 -13.24 46.45 13.48
CA LYS A 60 -12.98 46.88 14.86
C LYS A 60 -12.03 48.09 14.95
N ARG A 61 -11.13 48.29 13.98
CA ARG A 61 -10.26 49.48 13.92
C ARG A 61 -11.02 50.73 13.48
N ILE A 62 -12.00 50.57 12.59
CA ILE A 62 -12.81 51.68 12.04
C ILE A 62 -13.97 52.04 12.97
N GLY A 63 -14.57 51.07 13.68
CA GLY A 63 -15.61 51.28 14.68
C GLY A 63 -15.04 51.45 16.08
N GLY A 64 -14.72 52.69 16.47
CA GLY A 64 -14.15 52.98 17.79
C GLY A 64 -15.04 52.58 18.97
N THR A 65 -14.39 51.96 19.97
CA THR A 65 -14.84 51.73 21.37
C THR A 65 -15.77 50.54 21.63
N GLY A 66 -15.41 49.76 22.65
CA GLY A 66 -16.37 49.01 23.47
C GLY A 66 -16.22 47.49 23.41
N GLU A 67 -15.56 46.94 24.43
CA GLU A 67 -15.84 45.63 25.06
C GLU A 67 -16.29 44.47 24.17
N GLY A 68 -15.37 43.54 23.92
CA GLY A 68 -15.68 42.28 23.26
C GLY A 68 -14.49 41.33 23.25
N LEU A 69 -13.88 41.08 24.41
CA LEU A 69 -12.80 40.10 24.56
C LEU A 69 -13.28 38.63 24.35
N GLY A 70 -14.58 38.39 24.19
CA GLY A 70 -15.15 37.04 24.02
C GLY A 70 -15.29 36.56 22.57
N SER A 71 -15.53 37.46 21.60
CA SER A 71 -15.95 37.05 20.24
C SER A 71 -14.82 36.34 19.46
N GLY A 72 -13.58 36.81 19.57
CA GLY A 72 -12.42 36.14 18.95
C GLY A 72 -12.12 34.75 19.52
N SER A 73 -12.44 34.53 20.81
CA SER A 73 -12.27 33.23 21.47
C SER A 73 -13.31 32.21 20.98
N ILE A 74 -14.57 32.61 20.84
CA ILE A 74 -15.67 31.76 20.37
C ILE A 74 -15.43 31.31 18.92
N TYR A 75 -15.07 32.21 18.01
CA TYR A 75 -14.76 31.84 16.62
C TYR A 75 -13.55 30.91 16.50
N SER A 76 -12.56 31.05 17.38
CA SER A 76 -11.42 30.12 17.41
C SER A 76 -11.82 28.73 17.90
N ILE A 77 -12.81 28.60 18.78
CA ILE A 77 -13.33 27.32 19.25
C ILE A 77 -14.15 26.65 18.14
N GLU A 78 -15.08 27.37 17.53
CA GLU A 78 -15.92 26.89 16.42
C GLU A 78 -15.06 26.43 15.22
N TYR A 79 -14.05 27.21 14.84
CA TYR A 79 -13.11 26.80 13.78
C TYR A 79 -12.41 25.48 14.09
N LYS A 80 -11.93 25.30 15.33
CA LYS A 80 -11.28 24.05 15.74
C LYS A 80 -12.25 22.86 15.70
N GLU A 81 -13.52 23.08 16.04
CA GLU A 81 -14.56 22.06 15.94
C GLU A 81 -14.88 21.70 14.50
N TRP A 82 -15.04 22.69 13.61
CA TRP A 82 -15.28 22.46 12.19
C TRP A 82 -14.11 21.73 11.55
N LYS A 83 -12.87 22.17 11.84
CA LYS A 83 -11.65 21.51 11.36
C LYS A 83 -11.61 20.05 11.82
N ARG A 84 -11.91 19.79 13.12
CA ARG A 84 -11.92 18.42 13.66
C ARG A 84 -13.01 17.56 13.02
N SER A 85 -14.22 18.10 12.86
CA SER A 85 -15.36 17.39 12.25
C SER A 85 -15.11 17.03 10.79
N LEU A 86 -14.52 17.97 10.03
CA LEU A 86 -14.20 17.75 8.62
C LEU A 86 -13.04 16.76 8.46
N GLN A 87 -12.01 16.85 9.31
CA GLN A 87 -10.92 15.87 9.33
C GLN A 87 -11.45 14.46 9.65
N HIS A 88 -12.32 14.32 10.65
CA HIS A 88 -12.97 13.05 10.99
C HIS A 88 -13.79 12.48 9.82
N SER A 89 -14.50 13.33 9.09
CA SER A 89 -15.28 12.92 7.92
C SER A 89 -14.39 12.49 6.77
N LEU A 90 -13.26 13.17 6.56
CA LEU A 90 -12.23 12.80 5.59
C LEU A 90 -11.56 11.47 5.94
N ASP A 91 -11.25 11.25 7.21
CA ASP A 91 -10.68 9.99 7.68
C ASP A 91 -11.65 8.83 7.43
N LYS A 92 -12.94 9.00 7.73
CA LYS A 92 -13.99 8.03 7.39
C LYS A 92 -14.06 7.74 5.89
N LEU A 93 -14.03 8.77 5.05
CA LEU A 93 -14.08 8.62 3.60
C LEU A 93 -12.88 7.80 3.09
N ARG A 94 -11.69 8.08 3.60
CA ARG A 94 -10.47 7.31 3.30
C ARG A 94 -10.58 5.87 3.77
N ASP A 95 -11.08 5.64 5.00
CA ASP A 95 -11.23 4.29 5.54
C ASP A 95 -12.25 3.48 4.71
N HIS A 96 -13.35 4.09 4.28
CA HIS A 96 -14.31 3.44 3.37
C HIS A 96 -13.68 3.10 2.02
N PHE A 97 -12.92 4.03 1.43
CA PHE A 97 -12.18 3.78 0.19
C PHE A 97 -11.22 2.59 0.36
N CYS A 98 -10.36 2.62 1.38
CA CYS A 98 -9.39 1.54 1.64
C CYS A 98 -10.09 0.20 1.90
N LEU A 99 -11.17 0.19 2.68
CA LEU A 99 -11.94 -1.03 2.97
C LEU A 99 -12.56 -1.61 1.70
N GLN A 100 -13.08 -0.77 0.79
CA GLN A 100 -13.61 -1.23 -0.50
C GLN A 100 -12.53 -1.99 -1.30
N TYR A 101 -11.30 -1.48 -1.35
CA TYR A 101 -10.20 -2.19 -2.02
C TYR A 101 -9.84 -3.50 -1.33
N VAL A 102 -9.76 -3.50 0.00
CA VAL A 102 -9.47 -4.72 0.75
C VAL A 102 -10.53 -5.79 0.50
N LEU A 103 -11.81 -5.43 0.56
CA LEU A 103 -12.90 -6.36 0.22
C LEU A 103 -12.79 -6.85 -1.23
N SER A 104 -12.51 -5.96 -2.18
CA SER A 104 -12.32 -6.37 -3.57
C SER A 104 -11.14 -7.33 -3.74
N PHE A 105 -10.08 -7.18 -2.94
CA PHE A 105 -8.88 -8.01 -2.97
C PHE A 105 -9.12 -9.40 -2.33
N ILE A 106 -9.81 -9.44 -1.20
CA ILE A 106 -10.14 -10.68 -0.47
C ILE A 106 -11.14 -11.54 -1.25
N TYR A 107 -12.19 -10.90 -1.76
CA TYR A 107 -13.30 -11.57 -2.43
C TYR A 107 -13.12 -11.63 -3.95
N LEU A 108 -11.95 -11.26 -4.48
CA LEU A 108 -11.67 -11.39 -5.90
C LEU A 108 -11.71 -12.87 -6.29
N GLU A 109 -12.63 -13.25 -7.17
CA GLU A 109 -12.69 -14.60 -7.71
C GLU A 109 -11.48 -14.86 -8.62
N GLY A 110 -10.77 -15.96 -8.40
CA GLY A 110 -9.68 -16.41 -9.27
C GLY A 110 -8.40 -16.79 -8.52
N LYS A 111 -7.32 -16.97 -9.27
CA LYS A 111 -6.02 -17.44 -8.77
C LYS A 111 -5.27 -16.44 -7.88
N SER A 112 -5.71 -15.19 -7.84
CA SER A 112 -5.15 -14.12 -7.01
C SER A 112 -5.94 -13.89 -5.73
N ARG A 113 -6.92 -14.75 -5.42
CA ARG A 113 -7.64 -14.71 -4.13
C ARG A 113 -6.66 -15.00 -3.00
N LEU A 114 -6.69 -14.16 -1.97
CA LEU A 114 -5.91 -14.40 -0.75
C LEU A 114 -6.59 -15.50 0.10
N ASP A 115 -5.92 -16.64 0.24
CA ASP A 115 -6.38 -17.80 1.00
C ASP A 115 -5.18 -18.46 1.67
N ALA A 116 -5.23 -18.69 2.99
CA ALA A 116 -4.14 -19.30 3.75
C ALA A 116 -3.69 -20.67 3.18
N ARG A 117 -4.58 -21.38 2.48
CA ARG A 117 -4.27 -22.68 1.86
C ARG A 117 -3.17 -22.61 0.81
N MET A 118 -2.94 -21.44 0.22
CA MET A 118 -1.83 -21.21 -0.71
C MET A 118 -0.46 -21.51 -0.09
N TYR A 119 -0.33 -21.36 1.23
CA TYR A 119 0.91 -21.66 1.96
C TYR A 119 1.02 -23.14 2.36
N LEU A 120 -0.03 -23.93 2.12
CA LEU A 120 -0.03 -25.38 2.39
C LEU A 120 0.36 -26.19 1.15
N GLU A 121 -0.06 -25.71 -0.03
CA GLU A 121 0.00 -26.45 -1.29
C GLU A 121 1.33 -26.30 -2.06
N LEU A 122 2.33 -25.62 -1.50
CA LEU A 122 3.62 -25.43 -2.16
C LEU A 122 4.32 -26.80 -2.30
N LYS A 123 4.14 -27.42 -3.47
CA LYS A 123 4.61 -28.77 -3.77
C LYS A 123 6.13 -28.80 -3.65
N THR A 124 6.60 -29.84 -2.98
CA THR A 124 8.02 -30.14 -2.70
C THR A 124 8.89 -30.35 -3.95
N ASP A 125 8.31 -30.21 -5.15
CA ASP A 125 8.93 -30.48 -6.45
C ASP A 125 8.99 -29.22 -7.34
N ASP A 126 8.62 -28.05 -6.81
CA ASP A 126 8.88 -26.77 -7.47
C ASP A 126 10.36 -26.41 -7.29
N LEU A 127 11.22 -27.10 -8.02
CA LEU A 127 12.59 -26.65 -8.31
C LEU A 127 12.62 -25.18 -8.75
N LEU A 128 11.51 -24.69 -9.33
CA LEU A 128 11.25 -23.31 -9.69
C LEU A 128 11.26 -22.35 -8.49
N TRP A 129 10.74 -22.74 -7.32
CA TRP A 129 10.73 -21.86 -6.15
C TRP A 129 12.11 -21.79 -5.48
N GLU A 130 12.86 -22.89 -5.52
CA GLU A 130 14.25 -22.92 -5.07
C GLU A 130 15.18 -22.13 -6.02
N CYS A 131 14.85 -22.05 -7.32
CA CYS A 131 15.65 -21.33 -8.31
C CYS A 131 15.24 -19.86 -8.50
N ASP A 132 13.97 -19.51 -8.40
CA ASP A 132 13.43 -18.15 -8.58
C ASP A 132 12.29 -17.88 -7.57
N PRO A 133 12.62 -17.68 -6.27
CA PRO A 133 11.63 -17.38 -5.26
C PRO A 133 10.88 -16.09 -5.62
N SER A 134 9.55 -16.12 -5.58
CA SER A 134 8.74 -14.94 -5.87
C SER A 134 7.58 -14.79 -4.89
N PRO A 135 7.12 -13.54 -4.66
CA PRO A 135 5.91 -13.29 -3.90
C PRO A 135 4.74 -14.02 -4.53
N SER A 136 3.78 -14.44 -3.73
CA SER A 136 2.63 -15.16 -4.23
C SER A 136 1.68 -14.28 -5.06
N LEU A 137 0.83 -14.91 -5.88
CA LEU A 137 -0.03 -14.23 -6.85
C LEU A 137 -0.92 -13.14 -6.26
N PRO A 138 -1.55 -13.28 -5.07
CA PRO A 138 -2.31 -12.19 -4.46
C PRO A 138 -1.45 -10.94 -4.24
N PHE A 139 -0.25 -11.06 -3.68
CA PHE A 139 0.58 -9.89 -3.42
C PHE A 139 1.17 -9.29 -4.70
N GLN A 140 1.50 -10.11 -5.69
CA GLN A 140 1.83 -9.61 -7.04
C GLN A 140 0.68 -8.78 -7.64
N ALA A 141 -0.55 -9.28 -7.54
CA ALA A 141 -1.74 -8.56 -8.01
C ALA A 141 -1.97 -7.26 -7.22
N LEU A 142 -1.73 -7.28 -5.90
CA LEU A 142 -1.79 -6.09 -5.05
C LEU A 142 -0.82 -5.00 -5.55
N PHE A 143 0.43 -5.36 -5.89
CA PHE A 143 1.39 -4.40 -6.42
C PHE A 143 0.91 -3.75 -7.73
N VAL A 144 0.41 -4.57 -8.67
CA VAL A 144 -0.14 -4.08 -9.94
C VAL A 144 -1.30 -3.12 -9.69
N LYS A 145 -2.21 -3.45 -8.76
CA LYS A 145 -3.34 -2.59 -8.41
C LYS A 145 -2.91 -1.29 -7.74
N LEU A 146 -1.97 -1.34 -6.81
CA LEU A 146 -1.40 -0.14 -6.19
C LEU A 146 -0.70 0.76 -7.21
N ARG A 147 -0.02 0.21 -8.21
CA ARG A 147 0.56 0.99 -9.31
C ARG A 147 -0.49 1.64 -10.19
N GLN A 148 -1.56 0.93 -10.54
CA GLN A 148 -2.69 1.48 -11.29
C GLN A 148 -3.31 2.67 -10.54
N LEU A 149 -3.57 2.49 -9.23
CA LEU A 149 -4.08 3.57 -8.38
C LEU A 149 -3.11 4.73 -8.23
N ALA A 150 -1.80 4.45 -8.15
CA ALA A 150 -0.80 5.50 -8.14
C ALA A 150 -0.85 6.34 -9.41
N SER A 151 -1.01 5.72 -10.58
CA SER A 151 -1.18 6.45 -11.85
C SER A 151 -2.43 7.34 -11.82
N VAL A 152 -3.58 6.75 -11.50
CA VAL A 152 -4.86 7.49 -11.45
C VAL A 152 -4.80 8.64 -10.45
N ALA A 153 -4.24 8.40 -9.26
CA ALA A 153 -4.06 9.43 -8.24
C ALA A 153 -3.10 10.54 -8.71
N GLY A 154 -2.04 10.20 -9.45
CA GLY A 154 -1.15 11.18 -10.05
C GLY A 154 -1.89 12.10 -11.03
N ASP A 155 -2.81 11.55 -11.82
CA ASP A 155 -3.58 12.30 -12.81
C ASP A 155 -4.65 13.20 -12.18
N VAL A 156 -5.36 12.72 -11.16
CA VAL A 156 -6.48 13.48 -10.54
C VAL A 156 -6.06 14.37 -9.37
N LEU A 157 -4.89 14.11 -8.76
CA LEU A 157 -4.34 14.87 -7.62
C LEU A 157 -3.05 15.61 -7.99
N LEU A 158 -3.05 16.29 -9.15
CA LEU A 158 -1.89 17.07 -9.61
C LEU A 158 -1.38 18.06 -8.55
N GLY A 159 -0.09 17.99 -8.24
CA GLY A 159 0.57 18.84 -7.24
C GLY A 159 0.23 18.49 -5.79
N LYS A 160 -0.42 17.36 -5.54
CA LYS A 160 -0.82 16.87 -4.21
C LYS A 160 -0.20 15.51 -3.90
N GLU A 161 1.10 15.36 -4.18
CA GLU A 161 1.85 14.11 -4.05
C GLU A 161 1.82 13.56 -2.61
N LYS A 162 1.76 14.46 -1.62
CA LYS A 162 1.62 14.06 -0.21
C LYS A 162 0.32 13.28 0.04
N ILE A 163 -0.79 13.74 -0.52
CA ILE A 163 -2.10 13.09 -0.36
C ILE A 163 -2.08 11.73 -1.03
N GLN A 164 -1.58 11.66 -2.26
CA GLN A 164 -1.42 10.41 -3.01
C GLN A 164 -0.62 9.38 -2.20
N LYS A 165 0.56 9.74 -1.70
CA LYS A 165 1.43 8.82 -0.94
C LYS A 165 0.79 8.37 0.38
N VAL A 166 0.09 9.28 1.08
CA VAL A 166 -0.63 8.94 2.31
C VAL A 166 -1.80 7.98 2.02
N LEU A 167 -2.53 8.20 0.93
CA LEU A 167 -3.64 7.33 0.53
C LEU A 167 -3.16 5.91 0.21
N LEU A 168 -2.08 5.79 -0.57
CA LEU A 168 -1.53 4.48 -0.96
C LEU A 168 -0.86 3.75 0.20
N SER A 169 -0.20 4.50 1.09
CA SER A 169 0.29 3.97 2.38
C SER A 169 -0.86 3.38 3.19
N ARG A 170 -1.95 4.14 3.36
CA ARG A 170 -3.11 3.71 4.14
C ARG A 170 -3.78 2.47 3.52
N LEU A 171 -3.90 2.42 2.19
CA LEU A 171 -4.45 1.25 1.50
C LEU A 171 -3.59 0.00 1.78
N THR A 172 -2.27 0.13 1.64
CA THR A 172 -1.32 -0.96 1.93
C THR A 172 -1.41 -1.39 3.40
N GLU A 173 -1.44 -0.43 4.33
CA GLU A 173 -1.63 -0.68 5.76
C GLU A 173 -2.94 -1.42 6.04
N THR A 174 -4.04 -1.05 5.38
CA THR A 174 -5.35 -1.68 5.58
C THR A 174 -5.35 -3.15 5.15
N VAL A 175 -4.66 -3.49 4.05
CA VAL A 175 -4.50 -4.89 3.61
C VAL A 175 -3.78 -5.72 4.67
N VAL A 176 -2.66 -5.20 5.19
CA VAL A 176 -1.85 -5.91 6.20
C VAL A 176 -2.60 -5.98 7.54
N MET A 177 -3.29 -4.92 7.93
CA MET A 177 -4.11 -4.90 9.14
C MET A 177 -5.23 -5.94 9.07
N TRP A 178 -5.90 -6.07 7.92
CA TRP A 178 -6.89 -7.11 7.71
C TRP A 178 -6.26 -8.50 7.89
N LEU A 179 -5.16 -8.77 7.20
CA LEU A 179 -4.47 -10.06 7.29
C LEU A 179 -4.05 -10.41 8.72
N SER A 180 -3.58 -9.44 9.48
CA SER A 180 -3.21 -9.62 10.89
C SER A 180 -4.39 -9.99 11.78
N ASN A 181 -5.60 -9.51 11.46
CA ASN A 181 -6.80 -9.64 12.28
C ASN A 181 -7.76 -10.73 11.80
N GLU A 182 -7.57 -11.27 10.59
CA GLU A 182 -8.49 -12.22 9.97
C GLU A 182 -8.37 -13.62 10.59
N GLN A 183 -9.24 -13.95 11.54
CA GLN A 183 -9.14 -15.22 12.26
C GLN A 183 -9.38 -16.42 11.34
N GLU A 184 -10.30 -16.34 10.36
CA GLU A 184 -10.54 -17.44 9.41
C GLU A 184 -9.29 -17.81 8.60
N PHE A 185 -8.45 -16.81 8.28
CA PHE A 185 -7.16 -17.02 7.63
C PHE A 185 -6.19 -17.77 8.56
N TRP A 186 -6.12 -17.38 9.84
CA TRP A 186 -5.19 -17.96 10.80
C TRP A 186 -5.61 -19.36 11.29
N ASP A 187 -6.90 -19.63 11.37
CA ASP A 187 -7.46 -20.93 11.79
C ASP A 187 -6.92 -22.09 10.92
N VAL A 188 -6.60 -21.82 9.66
CA VAL A 188 -6.00 -22.79 8.73
C VAL A 188 -4.64 -23.30 9.24
N PHE A 189 -3.83 -22.46 9.87
CA PHE A 189 -2.54 -22.87 10.44
C PHE A 189 -2.69 -23.56 11.80
N GLU A 190 -3.80 -23.28 12.49
CA GLU A 190 -4.14 -23.86 13.78
C GLU A 190 -4.79 -25.25 13.64
N ASP A 191 -5.34 -25.57 12.45
CA ASP A 191 -5.92 -26.87 12.15
C ASP A 191 -4.89 -28.00 12.23
N GLN A 192 -5.06 -28.88 13.22
CA GLN A 192 -4.17 -30.00 13.51
C GLN A 192 -4.21 -31.09 12.43
N SER A 193 -5.26 -31.15 11.62
CA SER A 193 -5.38 -32.13 10.53
C SER A 193 -4.48 -31.80 9.33
N ILE A 194 -4.04 -30.55 9.22
CA ILE A 194 -3.25 -30.04 8.11
C ILE A 194 -1.76 -30.14 8.43
N GLN A 195 -0.94 -30.70 7.56
CA GLN A 195 0.52 -30.70 7.75
C GLN A 195 1.13 -29.37 7.28
N LEU A 196 1.69 -28.59 8.21
CA LEU A 196 2.46 -27.40 7.87
C LEU A 196 3.85 -27.77 7.33
N ARG A 197 4.33 -26.99 6.36
CA ARG A 197 5.64 -27.16 5.74
C ARG A 197 6.49 -25.90 5.92
N PRO A 198 7.81 -26.01 6.10
CA PRO A 198 8.67 -24.83 6.23
C PRO A 198 8.59 -23.88 5.03
N SER A 199 8.41 -24.42 3.82
CA SER A 199 8.24 -23.64 2.59
C SER A 199 7.03 -22.70 2.63
N GLY A 200 5.95 -23.10 3.30
CA GLY A 200 4.78 -22.25 3.53
C GLY A 200 5.09 -21.04 4.41
N LEU A 201 5.89 -21.25 5.47
CA LEU A 201 6.34 -20.16 6.34
C LEU A 201 7.29 -19.21 5.59
N GLN A 202 8.23 -19.75 4.81
CA GLN A 202 9.15 -18.96 3.99
C GLN A 202 8.36 -18.11 2.97
N GLN A 203 7.37 -18.67 2.28
CA GLN A 203 6.53 -17.92 1.33
C GLN A 203 5.74 -16.80 2.03
N LEU A 204 5.16 -17.06 3.21
CA LEU A 204 4.44 -16.04 3.96
C LEU A 204 5.36 -14.89 4.37
N ILE A 205 6.57 -15.19 4.85
CA ILE A 205 7.56 -14.16 5.20
C ILE A 205 7.99 -13.38 3.96
N LEU A 206 8.27 -14.05 2.84
CA LEU A 206 8.59 -13.40 1.56
C LEU A 206 7.47 -12.44 1.12
N ASP A 207 6.21 -12.87 1.22
CA ASP A 207 5.05 -12.05 0.91
C ASP A 207 4.97 -10.81 1.80
N MET A 208 5.28 -10.94 3.10
CA MET A 208 5.29 -9.81 4.02
C MET A 208 6.43 -8.83 3.73
N HIS A 209 7.63 -9.31 3.42
CA HIS A 209 8.73 -8.45 2.97
C HIS A 209 8.38 -7.73 1.66
N PHE A 210 7.72 -8.42 0.74
CA PHE A 210 7.25 -7.82 -0.49
C PHE A 210 6.27 -6.67 -0.25
N VAL A 211 5.33 -6.80 0.70
CA VAL A 211 4.41 -5.70 1.05
C VAL A 211 5.13 -4.47 1.62
N VAL A 212 6.17 -4.66 2.44
CA VAL A 212 7.01 -3.55 2.90
C VAL A 212 7.74 -2.91 1.72
N GLU A 213 8.32 -3.72 0.84
CA GLU A 213 9.07 -3.25 -0.32
C GLU A 213 8.18 -2.50 -1.33
N ILE A 214 6.89 -2.87 -1.47
CA ILE A 214 5.91 -2.09 -2.25
C ILE A 214 5.84 -0.64 -1.72
N ALA A 215 5.74 -0.47 -0.40
CA ALA A 215 5.66 0.85 0.22
C ALA A 215 6.98 1.63 0.06
N VAL A 216 8.14 0.96 0.18
CA VAL A 216 9.47 1.55 -0.02
C VAL A 216 9.65 2.01 -1.46
N CYS A 217 9.37 1.14 -2.45
CA CYS A 217 9.45 1.44 -3.87
C CYS A 217 8.54 2.60 -4.26
N GLY A 218 7.31 2.63 -3.75
CA GLY A 218 6.36 3.73 -3.97
C GLY A 218 6.74 5.04 -3.26
N ARG A 219 7.75 5.01 -2.39
CA ARG A 219 8.11 6.11 -1.46
C ARG A 219 6.93 6.53 -0.59
N TYR A 220 6.11 5.55 -0.19
CA TYR A 220 5.01 5.72 0.75
C TYR A 220 5.54 5.66 2.18
N PRO A 221 4.87 6.30 3.15
CA PRO A 221 5.11 5.99 4.56
C PRO A 221 5.00 4.48 4.82
N HIS A 222 6.10 3.83 5.20
CA HIS A 222 6.18 2.38 5.35
C HIS A 222 6.23 1.92 6.81
N ARG A 223 6.53 2.80 7.78
CA ARG A 223 6.68 2.43 9.20
C ARG A 223 5.44 1.72 9.78
N PRO A 224 4.20 2.18 9.55
CA PRO A 224 3.02 1.47 10.05
C PRO A 224 2.86 0.09 9.41
N VAL A 225 3.10 -0.02 8.10
CA VAL A 225 3.06 -1.28 7.35
C VAL A 225 4.10 -2.27 7.91
N GLN A 226 5.33 -1.80 8.12
CA GLN A 226 6.42 -2.60 8.68
C GLN A 226 6.08 -3.14 10.07
N GLN A 227 5.48 -2.31 10.94
CA GLN A 227 5.06 -2.75 12.27
C GLN A 227 4.03 -3.87 12.22
N LEU A 228 3.00 -3.74 11.36
CA LEU A 228 1.99 -4.78 11.19
C LEU A 228 2.58 -6.05 10.57
N VAL A 229 3.49 -5.90 9.60
CA VAL A 229 4.23 -7.02 9.02
C VAL A 229 5.03 -7.77 10.08
N SER A 230 5.75 -7.09 10.97
CA SER A 230 6.47 -7.75 12.07
C SER A 230 5.54 -8.53 13.00
N VAL A 231 4.33 -8.02 13.25
CA VAL A 231 3.30 -8.74 14.03
C VAL A 231 2.87 -10.03 13.31
N ILE A 232 2.62 -9.96 12.01
CA ILE A 232 2.23 -11.13 11.19
C ILE A 232 3.34 -12.17 11.16
N ILE A 233 4.58 -11.76 10.89
CA ILE A 233 5.74 -12.67 10.86
C ILE A 233 5.91 -13.36 12.21
N THR A 234 5.83 -12.60 13.32
CA THR A 234 5.93 -13.16 14.67
C THR A 234 4.82 -14.17 14.94
N ARG A 235 3.57 -13.86 14.55
CA ARG A 235 2.43 -14.76 14.69
C ARG A 235 2.61 -16.04 13.87
N ALA A 236 3.08 -15.92 12.62
CA ALA A 236 3.35 -17.06 11.75
C ALA A 236 4.44 -17.98 12.32
N ILE A 237 5.56 -17.41 12.76
CA ILE A 237 6.65 -18.17 13.40
C ILE A 237 6.11 -18.93 14.62
N ALA A 238 5.30 -18.29 15.47
CA ALA A 238 4.72 -18.93 16.64
C ALA A 238 3.77 -20.08 16.25
N ALA A 239 2.87 -19.86 15.28
CA ALA A 239 1.93 -20.88 14.80
C ALA A 239 2.66 -22.10 14.23
N PHE A 240 3.72 -21.91 13.44
CA PHE A 240 4.50 -23.00 12.85
C PHE A 240 5.38 -23.72 13.89
N SER A 241 5.95 -23.01 14.86
CA SER A 241 6.76 -23.59 15.93
C SER A 241 5.96 -24.56 16.81
N VAL A 242 4.71 -24.19 17.16
CA VAL A 242 3.79 -25.06 17.92
C VAL A 242 3.51 -26.38 17.18
N ARG A 243 3.65 -26.38 15.85
CA ARG A 243 3.43 -27.53 14.97
C ARG A 243 4.72 -28.30 14.66
N ASN A 244 5.79 -28.07 15.43
CA ASN A 244 7.12 -28.68 15.29
C ASN A 244 7.84 -28.33 13.97
N VAL A 245 7.48 -27.22 13.33
CA VAL A 245 8.31 -26.64 12.26
C VAL A 245 9.33 -25.73 12.94
N ASP A 246 10.59 -26.14 12.96
CA ASP A 246 11.66 -25.35 13.57
C ASP A 246 12.02 -24.15 12.68
N PRO A 247 11.74 -22.90 13.10
CA PRO A 247 12.03 -21.72 12.30
C PRO A 247 13.53 -21.46 12.16
N GLN A 248 14.35 -21.85 13.15
CA GLN A 248 15.77 -21.51 13.18
C GLN A 248 16.59 -22.33 12.17
N SER A 249 16.18 -23.57 11.92
CA SER A 249 16.84 -24.44 10.92
C SER A 249 16.28 -24.30 9.51
N SER A 250 15.10 -23.68 9.36
CA SER A 250 14.39 -23.64 8.08
C SER A 250 14.28 -22.27 7.44
N LEU A 251 14.45 -21.17 8.18
CA LEU A 251 14.36 -19.83 7.61
C LEU A 251 15.73 -19.30 7.17
N PRO A 252 15.83 -18.74 5.94
CA PRO A 252 16.93 -17.86 5.56
C PRO A 252 17.05 -16.63 6.46
N GLU A 253 18.15 -15.90 6.31
CA GLU A 253 18.34 -14.59 6.93
C GLU A 253 17.31 -13.56 6.43
N ASP A 254 17.00 -12.56 7.24
CA ASP A 254 16.00 -11.51 6.93
C ASP A 254 16.37 -10.74 5.64
N GLU A 255 17.67 -10.52 5.45
CA GLU A 255 18.26 -9.89 4.28
C GLU A 255 17.94 -10.65 2.98
N TRP A 256 17.86 -11.98 3.04
CA TRP A 256 17.50 -12.80 1.88
C TRP A 256 16.07 -12.49 1.42
N PHE A 257 15.11 -12.40 2.34
CA PHE A 257 13.73 -12.08 2.01
C PHE A 257 13.59 -10.66 1.44
N LEU A 258 14.33 -9.71 2.02
CA LEU A 258 14.37 -8.34 1.54
C LEU A 258 14.90 -8.25 0.10
N ASP A 259 15.98 -8.96 -0.21
CA ASP A 259 16.58 -8.92 -1.54
C ASP A 259 15.71 -9.61 -2.58
N MET A 260 15.08 -10.75 -2.24
CA MET A 260 14.11 -11.40 -3.11
C MET A 260 12.88 -10.52 -3.39
N ALA A 261 12.38 -9.80 -2.38
CA ALA A 261 11.29 -8.84 -2.55
C ALA A 261 11.67 -7.71 -3.53
N LYS A 262 12.88 -7.15 -3.41
CA LYS A 262 13.39 -6.12 -4.34
C LYS A 262 13.53 -6.65 -5.77
N VAL A 263 14.07 -7.86 -5.94
CA VAL A 263 14.19 -8.52 -7.26
C VAL A 263 12.81 -8.67 -7.90
N ALA A 264 11.82 -9.12 -7.14
CA ALA A 264 10.45 -9.28 -7.63
C ALA A 264 9.83 -7.95 -8.07
N ILE A 265 10.01 -6.87 -7.31
CA ILE A 265 9.55 -5.53 -7.71
C ILE A 265 10.22 -5.08 -9.01
N ASN A 266 11.55 -5.22 -9.11
CA ASN A 266 12.30 -4.82 -10.29
C ASN A 266 11.89 -5.61 -11.54
N LYS A 267 11.65 -6.91 -11.40
CA LYS A 267 11.15 -7.77 -12.49
C LYS A 267 9.79 -7.29 -13.00
N GLN A 268 8.87 -6.97 -12.10
CA GLN A 268 7.53 -6.47 -12.47
C GLN A 268 7.55 -5.03 -13.00
N LEU A 269 8.53 -4.21 -12.59
CA LEU A 269 8.73 -2.89 -13.15
C LEU A 269 9.34 -2.96 -14.57
N GLY A 270 10.32 -3.83 -14.79
CA GLY A 270 10.99 -4.03 -16.07
C GLY A 270 10.10 -4.69 -17.13
N THR A 271 9.26 -5.65 -16.73
CA THR A 271 8.30 -6.31 -17.65
C THR A 271 7.29 -5.29 -18.22
N SER A 272 6.96 -4.25 -17.46
CA SER A 272 6.04 -3.18 -17.86
C SER A 272 6.64 -2.18 -18.88
N GLY A 273 7.94 -2.26 -19.19
CA GLY A 273 8.65 -1.37 -20.11
C GLY A 273 8.99 -1.97 -21.49
N SER A 274 8.78 -3.28 -21.68
CA SER A 274 9.12 -3.99 -22.92
C SER A 274 7.94 -4.71 -23.57
N GLU A 275 6.75 -4.10 -23.55
CA GLU A 275 5.63 -4.51 -24.43
C GLU A 275 5.58 -3.61 -25.67
N SER A 276 6.64 -3.65 -26.48
CA SER A 276 6.61 -3.19 -27.87
C SER A 276 7.76 -3.86 -28.63
N GLU A 277 7.59 -5.14 -28.95
CA GLU A 277 8.24 -5.87 -30.07
C GLU A 277 7.90 -7.36 -29.92
N LEU A 278 6.66 -7.71 -30.28
CA LEU A 278 6.39 -9.04 -30.81
C LEU A 278 6.04 -8.83 -32.28
N GLU A 279 7.08 -8.65 -33.10
CA GLU A 279 6.94 -8.80 -34.55
C GLU A 279 6.66 -10.28 -34.85
N GLU A 280 5.56 -10.52 -35.54
CA GLU A 280 5.24 -11.78 -36.20
C GLU A 280 6.34 -12.14 -37.21
N PRO A 281 6.86 -13.38 -37.26
CA PRO A 281 7.71 -13.79 -38.38
C PRO A 281 6.82 -14.35 -39.50
N VAL A 282 6.62 -13.54 -40.54
CA VAL A 282 6.04 -13.98 -41.82
C VAL A 282 7.14 -13.99 -42.90
N VAL A 283 7.62 -15.21 -43.19
CA VAL A 283 7.89 -15.77 -44.54
C VAL A 283 9.19 -15.39 -45.29
N VAL A 284 10.05 -16.42 -45.39
CA VAL A 284 10.79 -16.96 -46.57
C VAL A 284 12.01 -16.21 -47.13
N HIS A 285 13.16 -16.91 -47.07
CA HIS A 285 14.04 -17.28 -48.20
C HIS A 285 15.15 -18.18 -47.61
N ASP A 286 15.16 -19.49 -47.85
CA ASP A 286 15.82 -20.18 -48.98
C ASP A 286 17.19 -19.58 -49.31
N GLU A 287 18.26 -20.18 -48.79
CA GLU A 287 19.41 -20.66 -49.56
C GLU A 287 20.23 -21.63 -48.70
N ILE A 288 20.40 -22.83 -49.24
CA ILE A 288 21.34 -23.87 -48.81
C ILE A 288 22.68 -23.52 -49.47
N SER A 289 23.77 -23.42 -48.69
CA SER A 289 25.11 -23.67 -49.21
C SER A 289 26.12 -23.86 -48.08
N ASP A 290 26.71 -25.05 -48.08
CA ASP A 290 27.84 -25.50 -47.26
C ASP A 290 29.06 -24.58 -47.36
N SER A 291 29.84 -24.47 -46.27
CA SER A 291 31.30 -24.70 -46.27
C SER A 291 31.88 -24.64 -44.85
N GLU A 292 32.72 -25.64 -44.56
CA GLU A 292 33.42 -25.90 -43.31
C GLU A 292 34.60 -24.94 -43.04
N GLU A 293 35.22 -25.14 -41.86
CA GLU A 293 36.62 -24.85 -41.46
C GLU A 293 36.73 -23.90 -40.24
N SER A 294 36.62 -24.47 -39.03
CA SER A 294 37.05 -23.84 -37.78
C SER A 294 38.52 -24.17 -37.50
N SER A 295 39.42 -23.27 -37.90
CA SER A 295 40.82 -23.30 -37.48
C SER A 295 41.08 -22.34 -36.32
N ILE A 296 41.53 -22.96 -35.24
CA ILE A 296 42.09 -22.46 -33.98
C ILE A 296 43.09 -21.32 -34.18
N SER A 297 43.03 -20.30 -33.33
CA SER A 297 44.20 -19.50 -32.89
C SER A 297 43.90 -18.73 -31.60
N SER A 298 44.53 -19.13 -30.49
CA SER A 298 44.88 -18.24 -29.37
C SER A 298 46.29 -17.68 -29.64
N PRO A 299 46.71 -16.52 -29.07
CA PRO A 299 47.37 -16.59 -27.75
C PRO A 299 47.33 -15.34 -26.84
N SER A 300 47.62 -15.61 -25.56
CA SER A 300 48.41 -14.84 -24.56
C SER A 300 47.93 -13.45 -24.11
N THR A 301 47.65 -13.20 -22.82
CA THR A 301 48.51 -13.14 -21.60
C THR A 301 48.70 -11.68 -21.19
N ILE A 302 48.17 -11.31 -20.03
CA ILE A 302 48.74 -10.51 -18.92
C ILE A 302 47.57 -10.31 -17.93
N GLY A 303 47.59 -10.68 -16.66
CA GLY A 303 48.64 -10.60 -15.65
C GLY A 303 48.17 -9.57 -14.62
N SER A 304 47.63 -10.01 -13.48
CA SER A 304 47.66 -9.22 -12.24
C SER A 304 47.28 -10.11 -11.05
N GLU A 305 48.32 -10.63 -10.41
CA GLU A 305 48.32 -11.06 -9.01
C GLU A 305 48.97 -9.90 -8.27
N ASP A 306 48.36 -9.40 -7.19
CA ASP A 306 49.11 -9.21 -5.94
C ASP A 306 48.19 -8.85 -4.78
N SER A 307 48.64 -9.30 -3.63
CA SER A 307 47.93 -9.52 -2.38
C SER A 307 48.53 -8.63 -1.28
N PHE A 308 47.73 -8.37 -0.24
CA PHE A 308 48.08 -7.87 1.10
C PHE A 308 48.71 -6.47 1.28
N ALA A 309 48.08 -5.63 2.12
CA ALA A 309 48.51 -5.41 3.52
C ALA A 309 47.64 -4.40 4.29
N SER A 310 47.25 -4.84 5.48
CA SER A 310 46.93 -4.20 6.77
C SER A 310 46.96 -2.69 6.95
N ALA A 311 45.97 -2.19 7.71
CA ALA A 311 46.14 -1.07 8.64
C ALA A 311 45.42 -1.37 9.96
N ASN A 312 46.21 -1.60 11.01
CA ASN A 312 45.80 -1.48 12.40
C ASN A 312 45.63 0.00 12.76
N ASN A 313 44.65 0.31 13.60
CA ASN A 313 44.73 1.41 14.55
C ASN A 313 43.88 1.02 15.77
N ASP A 314 44.56 0.52 16.81
CA ASP A 314 44.16 0.76 18.20
C ASP A 314 44.34 2.27 18.46
N ASP A 315 43.35 2.95 19.00
CA ASP A 315 43.36 3.37 20.41
C ASP A 315 42.22 4.35 20.76
N LEU A 316 41.61 4.10 21.92
CA LEU A 316 40.99 5.04 22.87
C LEU A 316 39.64 5.71 22.54
N GLU A 317 38.55 5.27 23.18
CA GLU A 317 38.08 5.79 24.48
C GLU A 317 36.67 5.26 24.82
N THR A 318 36.55 4.52 25.92
CA THR A 318 35.28 4.18 26.58
C THR A 318 34.78 5.32 27.46
N PRO A 319 33.45 5.49 27.59
CA PRO A 319 32.89 5.82 28.89
C PRO A 319 31.72 4.90 29.30
N VAL A 320 32.01 4.08 30.31
CA VAL A 320 31.27 3.89 31.56
C VAL A 320 29.73 3.90 31.52
N TYR A 321 29.20 2.69 31.74
CA TYR A 321 27.87 2.40 32.27
C TYR A 321 27.57 3.20 33.55
N PHE A 322 26.44 3.91 33.56
CA PHE A 322 25.72 4.24 34.79
C PHE A 322 24.36 3.52 34.75
N THR A 323 24.31 2.40 35.46
CA THR A 323 23.10 1.83 36.04
C THR A 323 22.61 2.74 37.16
N ASP A 324 21.30 2.98 37.24
CA ASP A 324 20.63 3.42 38.46
C ASP A 324 19.48 2.42 38.76
N PRO A 325 19.32 1.93 40.00
CA PRO A 325 18.34 0.92 40.35
C PRO A 325 17.03 1.53 40.88
N GLU A 326 15.95 0.76 40.73
CA GLU A 326 14.67 0.96 41.41
C GLU A 326 14.82 1.06 42.94
N ALA A 327 14.17 2.07 43.50
CA ALA A 327 13.49 2.06 44.81
C ALA A 327 12.36 3.09 44.80
#